data_AF-A0A2R6FCP6-F1
#
_entry.id   AF-A0A2R6FCP6-F1
#
_cell.length_a   1.000
_cell.length_b   1.000
_cell.length_c   1.000
_cell.angle_alpha   90.00
_cell.angle_beta   90.00
_cell.angle_gamma   90.00
#
_symmetry.space_group_name_H-M   'P 1'
#
loop_
_entity.id
_entity.type
_entity.pdbx_description
1 polymer ?
#
loop_
_entity_poly.entity_id
_entity_poly.type
_entity_poly.pdbx_seq_one_letter_code
_entity_poly.pdbx_strand_id
1 'polypeptide(L)' 'MNRNDTIVLGVTIAAVVIVPGLANGFLSQWGYPWVGSAVWAMGYGLGVVVIWYEWIRPLDITGPEGVGHEGEK' A
#
# COMPACT_ATOMS: atom_id res chain seq x y z
N MET A 1 8.97 -5.31 14.45
CA MET A 1 8.83 -3.87 14.13
C MET A 1 8.54 -3.11 15.40
N ASN A 2 9.26 -2.02 15.66
CA ASN A 2 9.03 -1.18 16.83
C ASN A 2 7.72 -0.39 16.63
N ARG A 3 6.93 -0.16 17.67
CA ARG A 3 5.57 0.43 17.55
C ARG A 3 5.57 1.80 16.86
N ASN A 4 6.67 2.55 17.02
CA ASN A 4 6.86 3.85 16.40
C ASN A 4 7.10 3.75 14.88
N ASP A 5 7.76 2.69 14.40
CA ASP A 5 8.02 2.52 12.96
C ASP A 5 6.72 2.26 12.21
N THR A 6 5.80 1.48 12.80
CA THR A 6 4.46 1.22 12.24
C THR A 6 3.62 2.48 12.18
N ILE A 7 3.70 3.35 13.20
CA ILE A 7 2.96 4.62 13.23
C ILE A 7 3.52 5.58 12.18
N VAL A 8 4.84 5.72 12.09
CA VAL A 8 5.49 6.58 11.08
C VAL A 8 5.14 6.10 9.68
N LEU A 9 5.23 4.79 9.42
CA LEU A 9 4.84 4.20 8.14
C LEU A 9 3.37 4.48 7.81
N GLY A 10 2.47 4.23 8.76
CA GLY A 10 1.03 4.47 8.58
C GLY A 10 0.71 5.94 8.29
N VAL A 11 1.37 6.86 9.00
CA VAL A 11 1.24 8.31 8.79
C VAL A 11 1.80 8.73 7.44
N THR A 12 2.95 8.19 7.02
CA THR A 12 3.52 8.47 5.70
C THR A 12 2.60 7.99 4.59
N ILE A 13 2.02 6.80 4.70
CA ILE A 13 1.05 6.27 3.72
C ILE A 13 -0.21 7.13 3.70
N ALA A 14 -0.75 7.48 4.86
CA ALA A 14 -1.92 8.36 4.95
C ALA A 14 -1.64 9.73 4.31
N ALA A 15 -0.47 10.33 4.56
CA ALA A 15 -0.08 11.58 3.93
C ALA A 15 0.06 11.45 2.41
N VAL A 16 0.65 10.36 1.91
CA VAL A 16 0.79 10.08 0.47
C VAL A 16 -0.57 9.86 -0.21
N VAL A 17 -1.62 9.47 0.51
CA VAL A 17 -2.97 9.33 -0.09
C VAL A 17 -3.79 10.61 0.06
N ILE A 18 -3.75 11.24 1.23
CA ILE A 18 -4.54 12.43 1.55
C ILE A 18 -4.03 13.66 0.80
N VAL A 19 -2.71 13.85 0.71
CA VAL A 19 -2.12 15.04 0.05
C VAL A 19 -2.44 15.09 -1.45
N PRO A 20 -2.29 14.00 -2.24
CA PRO A 20 -2.71 14.00 -3.65
C PRO A 20 -4.22 14.10 -3.82
N GLY A 21 -5.01 13.54 -2.91
CA GLY A 21 -6.47 13.69 -2.92
C GLY A 21 -6.92 15.14 -2.75
N LEU A 22 -6.32 15.85 -1.78
CA LEU A 22 -6.56 17.28 -1.58
C LEU A 22 -6.01 18.11 -2.75
N ALA A 23 -4.81 17.80 -3.25
CA ALA A 23 -4.23 18.47 -4.40
C ALA A 23 -5.10 18.33 -5.66
N ASN A 24 -5.64 17.13 -5.92
CA ASN A 24 -6.58 16.88 -7.02
C ASN A 24 -7.85 17.75 -6.88
N GLY A 25 -8.43 17.83 -5.68
CA GLY A 25 -9.58 18.69 -5.40
C GLY A 25 -9.30 20.17 -5.74
N PHE A 26 -8.17 20.70 -5.28
CA PHE A 26 -7.75 22.07 -5.58
C PHE A 26 -7.46 22.30 -7.07
N LEU A 27 -6.75 21.37 -7.73
CA LEU A 27 -6.40 21.44 -9.16
C LEU A 27 -7.63 21.34 -10.08
N SER A 28 -8.61 20.52 -9.71
CA SER A 28 -9.87 20.38 -10.44
C SER A 28 -10.71 21.66 -10.33
N GLN A 29 -10.69 22.32 -9.15
CA GLN A 29 -11.37 23.60 -8.94
C GLN A 29 -10.70 24.77 -9.70
N TRP A 30 -9.42 24.65 -10.06
CA TRP A 30 -8.68 25.57 -10.92
C TRP A 30 -8.86 25.30 -12.43
N GLY A 31 -9.71 24.36 -12.83
CA GLY A 31 -10.03 24.09 -14.23
C GLY A 31 -9.12 23.07 -14.92
N TYR A 32 -8.28 22.34 -14.16
CA TYR A 32 -7.42 21.26 -14.66
C TYR A 32 -7.85 19.87 -14.13
N PRO A 33 -9.06 19.38 -14.47
CA PRO A 33 -9.59 18.11 -13.97
C PRO A 33 -8.78 16.88 -14.41
N TRP A 34 -8.08 16.96 -15.55
CA TRP A 34 -7.22 15.88 -16.02
C TRP A 34 -5.93 15.73 -15.19
N VAL A 35 -5.34 16.85 -14.77
CA VAL A 35 -4.12 16.86 -13.93
C VAL A 35 -4.43 16.27 -12.58
N GLY A 36 -5.56 16.69 -12.00
CA GLY A 36 -6.02 16.16 -10.74
C GLY A 36 -6.27 14.64 -10.79
N SER A 37 -6.90 14.15 -11.86
CA SER A 37 -7.11 12.71 -12.06
C SER A 37 -5.80 11.93 -12.18
N ALA A 38 -4.79 12.48 -12.87
CA ALA A 38 -3.47 11.88 -12.98
C ALA A 38 -2.74 11.83 -11.62
N VAL A 39 -2.81 12.91 -10.82
CA VAL A 39 -2.24 12.97 -9.48
C VAL A 39 -2.90 11.95 -8.54
N TRP A 40 -4.22 11.81 -8.63
CA TRP A 40 -4.96 10.82 -7.85
C TRP A 40 -4.61 9.38 -8.24
N ALA A 41 -4.59 9.07 -9.55
CA ALA A 41 -4.22 7.75 -10.04
C ALA A 41 -2.77 7.38 -9.67
N MET A 42 -1.84 8.34 -9.76
CA MET A 42 -0.46 8.14 -9.32
C MET A 42 -0.36 7.91 -7.81
N GLY A 43 -1.05 8.70 -6.99
CA GLY A 43 -1.06 8.53 -5.54
C GLY A 43 -1.64 7.17 -5.12
N TYR A 44 -2.72 6.75 -5.77
CA TYR A 44 -3.33 5.44 -5.54
C TYR A 44 -2.40 4.30 -5.98
N GLY A 45 -1.79 4.41 -7.16
CA GLY A 45 -0.84 3.43 -7.68
C GLY A 45 0.38 3.26 -6.79
N LEU A 46 0.96 4.36 -6.32
CA LEU A 46 2.05 4.34 -5.34
C LEU A 46 1.62 3.70 -4.02
N GLY A 47 0.43 4.04 -3.52
CA GLY A 47 -0.11 3.44 -2.30
C GLY A 47 -0.25 1.92 -2.40
N VAL A 48 -0.75 1.41 -3.52
CA VAL A 48 -0.86 -0.03 -3.79
C VAL A 48 0.53 -0.69 -3.81
N VAL A 49 1.50 -0.10 -4.51
CA VAL A 49 2.87 -0.65 -4.60
C VAL A 49 3.55 -0.68 -3.24
N VAL A 50 3.40 0.37 -2.42
CA VAL A 50 3.97 0.43 -1.07
C VAL A 50 3.37 -0.64 -0.17
N ILE A 51 2.03 -0.77 -0.15
CA ILE A 51 1.35 -1.83 0.63
C ILE A 51 1.82 -3.21 0.15
N TRP A 52 1.89 -3.43 -1.16
CA TRP A 52 2.37 -4.69 -1.71
C TRP A 52 3.82 -4.99 -1.29
N TYR A 53 4.72 -4.01 -1.36
CA TYR A 53 6.14 -4.23 -1.06
C TYR A 53 6.42 -4.46 0.44
N GLU A 54 5.75 -3.73 1.31
CA GLU A 54 5.94 -3.84 2.77
C GLU A 54 5.20 -5.03 3.38
N TRP A 55 4.04 -5.41 2.84
CA TRP A 55 3.17 -6.42 3.49
C TRP A 55 3.05 -7.71 2.68
N ILE A 56 2.85 -7.63 1.37
CA ILE A 56 2.61 -8.83 0.53
C ILE A 56 3.93 -9.49 0.13
N ARG A 57 4.93 -8.72 -0.29
CA ARG A 57 6.22 -9.25 -0.74
C ARG A 57 7.01 -10.02 0.34
N PRO A 58 6.95 -9.67 1.65
CA PRO A 58 7.58 -10.47 2.69
C PRO A 58 6.69 -11.61 3.23
N LEU A 59 5.44 -11.76 2.76
CA LEU A 59 4.66 -12.96 3.06
C LEU A 59 5.26 -14.15 2.30
N ASP A 60 6.06 -14.94 3.02
CA ASP A 60 6.53 -16.24 2.52
C ASP A 60 5.34 -17.19 2.55
N ILE A 61 4.65 -17.33 1.41
CA ILE A 61 3.54 -18.27 1.25
C ILE A 61 4.14 -19.67 1.12
N THR A 62 4.62 -20.21 2.24
CA THR A 62 5.02 -21.62 2.33
C THR A 62 3.76 -22.48 2.41
N GLY A 63 3.67 -23.48 1.54
CA GLY A 63 2.60 -24.48 1.58
C GLY A 63 2.65 -25.29 2.88
N PRO A 64 1.55 -25.94 3.30
CA PRO A 64 1.51 -26.71 4.53
C PRO A 64 2.60 -27.80 4.53
N GLU A 65 3.56 -27.69 5.44
CA GLU A 65 4.51 -28.77 5.70
C GLU A 65 3.82 -29.83 6.56
N GLY A 66 3.67 -31.04 6.02
CA GLY A 66 3.35 -32.22 6.82
C GLY A 66 1.90 -32.70 6.77
N VAL A 67 1.52 -33.33 5.67
CA VAL A 67 0.78 -34.61 5.74
C VAL A 67 1.66 -35.72 5.20
N GLY A 68 2.89 -35.80 5.71
CA GLY A 68 3.64 -37.04 5.69
C GLY A 68 3.02 -37.94 6.75
N HIS A 69 2.12 -38.82 6.35
CA HIS A 69 1.77 -39.96 7.18
C HIS A 69 3.02 -40.83 7.30
N GLU A 70 3.84 -40.52 8.30
CA GLU A 70 4.79 -41.42 8.92
C GLU A 70 3.97 -42.54 9.57
N GLY A 71 3.71 -43.56 8.77
CA GLY A 71 3.08 -44.81 9.14
C GLY A 71 3.96 -45.97 8.71
N GLU A 72 5.19 -45.99 9.24
CA GLU A 72 5.86 -47.22 9.69
C GLU A 72 4.82 -47.98 10.57
N LYS A 73 4.51 -49.27 10.45
CA LYS A 73 5.29 -50.49 10.15
C LYS A 73 4.28 -51.58 9.78
#